data_AF-A0A8I0N7K5-F1
#
_entry.id   AF-A0A8I0N7K5-F1
#
_cell.length_a   1.000
_cell.length_b   1.000
_cell.length_c   1.000
_cell.angle_alpha   90.00
_cell.angle_beta   90.00
_cell.angle_gamma   90.00
#
_symmetry.space_group_name_H-M   'P 1'
#
loop_
_entity.id
_entity.type
_entity.pdbx_description
1 polymer ?
#
loop_
_entity_poly.entity_id
_entity_poly.type
_entity_poly.pdbx_seq_one_letter_code
_entity_poly.pdbx_strand_id
1 'polypeptide(L)'
;MAKINTGGHVFPSLSRIVGDPSNPNGHSFRVGGEDGLTLRDYFAAHAPEPSTGELAKTAGLTVQHNHVSDDDTFLGELHLWWEKLPNTEQLALVAKYRWAYADAMIKAREGGE
;
A
#
# COMPACT_ATOMS: atom_id res chain seq x y z
N MET A 1 -28.26 6.58 6.06
CA MET A 1 -26.98 5.95 5.65
C MET A 1 -26.53 6.58 4.34
N ALA A 2 -25.55 7.46 4.37
CA ALA A 2 -25.00 8.06 3.15
C ALA A 2 -24.12 7.01 2.46
N LYS A 3 -24.41 6.73 1.17
CA LYS A 3 -23.59 5.84 0.33
C LYS A 3 -22.18 6.43 0.24
N ILE A 4 -21.18 5.65 0.65
CA ILE A 4 -19.77 6.02 0.54
C ILE A 4 -19.41 6.03 -0.94
N ASN A 5 -18.89 7.16 -1.41
CA ASN A 5 -18.47 7.36 -2.79
C ASN A 5 -17.28 6.43 -3.09
N THR A 6 -17.48 5.44 -3.96
CA THR A 6 -16.50 4.44 -4.40
C THR A 6 -15.54 4.95 -5.49
N GLY A 7 -15.44 6.26 -5.71
CA GLY A 7 -14.48 6.86 -6.65
C GLY A 7 -14.32 8.39 -6.48
N GLY A 8 -13.11 8.82 -6.09
CA GLY A 8 -12.60 10.22 -6.03
C GLY A 8 -12.76 10.92 -4.66
N HIS A 9 -11.85 11.75 -4.11
CA HIS A 9 -10.62 12.42 -4.58
C HIS A 9 -9.57 12.58 -3.44
N VAL A 10 -8.31 12.18 -3.72
CA VAL A 10 -7.00 12.84 -3.52
C VAL A 10 -6.63 13.63 -2.26
N PHE A 11 -5.57 13.18 -1.58
CA PHE A 11 -4.75 13.96 -0.64
C PHE A 11 -3.71 14.82 -1.39
N PRO A 12 -3.45 16.07 -0.99
CA PRO A 12 -2.65 17.02 -1.77
C PRO A 12 -1.21 16.55 -1.99
N SER A 13 -0.70 16.74 -3.21
CA SER A 13 0.74 16.72 -3.46
C SER A 13 1.40 17.90 -2.73
N LEU A 14 2.61 17.67 -2.22
CA LEU A 14 3.35 18.57 -1.33
C LEU A 14 3.71 19.96 -1.91
N SER A 15 3.18 20.38 -3.06
CA SER A 15 3.68 21.54 -3.81
C SER A 15 2.77 22.78 -3.89
N ARG A 16 1.53 22.79 -3.37
CA ARG A 16 0.79 24.04 -3.04
C ARG A 16 -0.59 23.71 -2.44
N ILE A 17 -0.75 23.94 -1.14
CA ILE A 17 -2.07 23.95 -0.50
C ILE A 17 -2.65 25.36 -0.68
N VAL A 18 -3.68 25.49 -1.52
CA VAL A 18 -4.59 26.65 -1.48
C VAL A 18 -5.94 26.09 -1.06
N GLY A 19 -6.22 26.12 0.24
CA GLY A 19 -7.55 25.78 0.75
C GLY A 19 -8.51 26.92 0.43
N ASP A 20 -9.66 26.61 -0.18
CA ASP A 20 -10.80 27.53 -0.23
C ASP A 20 -11.63 27.33 1.05
N PRO A 21 -11.58 28.27 2.01
CA PRO A 21 -12.28 28.14 3.29
C PRO A 21 -13.81 28.32 3.16
N SER A 22 -14.35 28.61 1.98
CA SER A 22 -15.78 28.89 1.79
C SER A 22 -16.62 27.68 1.35
N ASN A 23 -16.02 26.50 1.11
CA ASN A 23 -16.75 25.31 0.65
C ASN A 23 -17.18 24.39 1.82
N PRO A 24 -18.49 24.28 2.12
CA PRO A 24 -19.01 23.47 3.22
C PRO A 24 -18.84 21.95 3.02
N ASN A 25 -18.37 21.50 1.86
CA ASN A 25 -18.10 20.08 1.55
C ASN A 25 -16.63 19.66 1.69
N GLY A 26 -15.75 20.53 2.19
CA GLY A 26 -14.54 20.20 2.96
C GLY A 26 -13.44 19.25 2.42
N HIS A 27 -13.57 18.61 1.25
CA HIS A 27 -12.69 17.48 0.89
C HIS A 27 -12.33 17.36 -0.61
N SER A 28 -12.24 18.48 -1.34
CA SER A 28 -11.79 18.46 -2.73
C SER A 28 -10.48 19.22 -2.90
N PHE A 29 -9.36 18.49 -2.88
CA PHE A 29 -8.03 19.02 -3.21
C PHE A 29 -7.80 18.82 -4.72
N ARG A 30 -7.78 19.91 -5.49
CA ARG A 30 -7.48 19.90 -6.93
C ARG A 30 -6.12 20.54 -7.17
N VAL A 31 -5.26 19.89 -7.96
CA VAL A 31 -4.06 20.52 -8.52
C VAL A 31 -4.28 20.65 -10.02
N GLY A 32 -4.38 21.88 -10.52
CA GLY A 32 -4.28 22.17 -11.97
C GLY A 32 -5.40 21.64 -12.88
N GLY A 33 -6.50 21.10 -12.36
CA GLY A 33 -7.59 20.58 -13.19
C GLY A 33 -7.40 19.13 -13.67
N GLU A 34 -6.40 18.41 -13.16
CA GLU A 34 -6.24 16.97 -13.38
C GLU A 34 -6.76 16.16 -12.18
N ASP A 35 -7.25 14.94 -12.47
CA ASP A 35 -7.62 13.97 -11.45
C ASP A 35 -6.36 13.52 -10.70
N GLY A 36 -6.24 13.84 -9.41
CA GLY A 36 -5.13 13.35 -8.61
C GLY A 36 -5.30 11.90 -8.11
N LEU A 37 -4.37 11.44 -7.26
CA LEU A 37 -4.30 10.07 -6.71
C LEU A 37 -5.52 9.66 -5.87
N THR A 38 -5.95 8.40 -5.90
CA THR A 38 -6.93 7.92 -4.91
C THR A 38 -6.31 7.87 -3.51
N LEU A 39 -7.13 7.79 -2.46
CA LEU A 39 -6.60 7.59 -1.09
C LEU A 39 -5.77 6.30 -0.97
N ARG A 40 -6.19 5.25 -1.69
CA ARG A 40 -5.48 3.98 -1.73
C ARG A 40 -4.13 4.13 -2.43
N ASP A 41 -4.07 4.84 -3.56
CA ASP A 41 -2.82 5.17 -4.26
C ASP A 41 -1.89 5.99 -3.36
N TYR A 42 -2.44 6.97 -2.64
CA TYR A 42 -1.68 7.79 -1.70
C TYR A 42 -1.03 6.92 -0.61
N PHE A 43 -1.80 6.06 0.05
CA PHE A 43 -1.24 5.16 1.06
C PHE A 43 -0.27 4.13 0.49
N ALA A 44 -0.52 3.59 -0.71
CA ALA A 44 0.41 2.65 -1.35
C ALA A 44 1.74 3.32 -1.73
N ALA A 45 1.71 4.56 -2.20
CA ALA A 45 2.90 5.35 -2.52
C ALA A 45 3.71 5.68 -1.27
N HIS A 46 3.04 5.96 -0.15
CA HIS A 46 3.66 6.31 1.14
C HIS A 46 3.86 5.13 2.09
N ALA A 47 3.55 3.91 1.64
CA ALA A 47 3.80 2.70 2.41
C ALA A 47 5.32 2.60 2.71
N PRO A 48 5.70 2.19 3.94
CA PRO A 48 7.10 1.91 4.27
C PRO A 48 7.71 0.94 3.28
N GLU A 49 9.03 1.06 3.07
CA GLU A 49 9.75 0.09 2.27
C GLU A 49 9.72 -1.27 2.98
N PRO A 50 9.21 -2.33 2.32
CA PRO A 50 9.11 -3.64 2.95
C PRO A 50 10.48 -4.29 3.08
N SER A 51 10.70 -4.96 4.21
CA SER A 51 11.80 -5.90 4.38
C SER A 51 11.58 -7.18 3.56
N THR A 52 12.65 -7.89 3.25
CA THR A 52 12.56 -9.20 2.58
C THR A 52 11.69 -10.19 3.35
N GLY A 53 11.69 -10.13 4.70
CA GLY A 53 10.85 -10.98 5.54
C GLY A 53 9.36 -10.68 5.39
N GLU A 54 8.98 -9.41 5.25
CA GLU A 54 7.60 -9.02 4.98
C GLU A 54 7.15 -9.42 3.58
N LEU A 55 8.07 -9.35 2.60
CA LEU A 55 7.80 -9.82 1.24
C LEU A 55 7.62 -11.34 1.18
N ALA A 56 8.42 -12.11 1.91
CA ALA A 56 8.24 -13.56 2.06
C ALA A 56 6.88 -13.90 2.69
N LYS A 57 6.49 -13.21 3.76
CA LYS A 57 5.15 -13.37 4.36
C LYS A 57 4.02 -12.96 3.38
N THR A 58 4.23 -11.91 2.58
CA THR A 58 3.29 -11.47 1.55
C THR A 58 3.14 -12.50 0.42
N ALA A 59 4.19 -13.29 0.16
CA ALA A 59 4.17 -14.44 -0.73
C ALA A 59 3.47 -15.67 -0.11
N GLY A 60 3.02 -15.60 1.15
CA GLY A 60 2.38 -16.69 1.87
C GLY A 60 3.36 -17.65 2.53
N LEU A 61 4.63 -17.25 2.69
CA LEU A 61 5.67 -18.11 3.24
C LEU A 61 5.87 -17.87 4.74
N THR A 62 6.33 -18.91 5.42
CA THR A 62 6.77 -18.82 6.81
C THR A 62 8.22 -18.34 6.86
N VAL A 63 8.51 -17.42 7.78
CA VAL A 63 9.86 -16.89 8.02
C VAL A 63 10.27 -17.16 9.45
N GLN A 64 11.35 -17.91 9.66
CA GLN A 64 11.93 -18.19 10.98
C GLN A 64 13.46 -18.19 10.91
N HIS A 65 14.14 -17.49 11.83
CA HIS A 65 15.61 -17.47 11.90
C HIS A 65 16.32 -17.24 10.55
N ASN A 66 15.86 -16.28 9.75
CA ASN A 66 16.35 -16.01 8.37
C ASN A 66 16.14 -17.13 7.34
N HIS A 67 15.30 -18.11 7.65
CA HIS A 67 14.89 -19.18 6.74
C HIS A 67 13.47 -18.93 6.24
N VAL A 68 13.21 -19.38 5.01
CA VAL A 68 11.90 -19.33 4.37
C VAL A 68 11.42 -20.74 4.10
N SER A 69 10.15 -21.00 4.40
CA SER A 69 9.51 -22.28 4.12
C SER A 69 8.06 -22.09 3.65
N ASP A 70 7.56 -23.05 2.87
CA ASP A 70 6.13 -23.24 2.65
C ASP A 70 5.56 -24.25 3.67
N ASP A 71 4.38 -24.82 3.39
CA ASP A 71 3.69 -25.89 4.14
C ASP A 71 4.55 -27.15 4.26
N ASP A 72 5.61 -27.07 5.08
CA ASP A 72 6.61 -28.09 5.43
C ASP A 72 7.85 -28.22 4.52
N THR A 73 8.00 -27.42 3.46
CA THR A 73 9.22 -27.43 2.63
C THR A 73 10.13 -26.25 2.95
N PHE A 74 11.37 -26.53 3.33
CA PHE A 74 12.41 -25.51 3.42
C PHE A 74 12.82 -25.03 2.02
N LEU A 75 12.68 -23.73 1.77
CA LEU A 75 12.95 -23.10 0.46
C LEU A 75 14.33 -22.45 0.39
N GLY A 76 14.94 -22.15 1.54
CA GLY A 76 16.28 -21.56 1.61
C GLY A 76 16.41 -20.45 2.64
N GLU A 77 17.58 -19.83 2.65
CA GLU A 77 17.80 -18.58 3.37
C GLU A 77 17.03 -17.43 2.71
N LEU A 78 16.56 -16.49 3.53
CA LEU A 78 15.67 -15.40 3.13
C LEU A 78 16.25 -14.52 2.03
N HIS A 79 17.52 -14.15 2.12
CA HIS A 79 18.18 -13.32 1.12
C HIS A 79 18.34 -14.08 -0.21
N LEU A 80 18.76 -15.36 -0.16
CA LEU A 80 18.92 -16.19 -1.35
C LEU A 80 17.59 -16.48 -2.04
N TRP A 81 16.53 -16.70 -1.27
CA TRP A 81 15.19 -16.87 -1.81
C TRP A 81 14.79 -15.63 -2.64
N TRP A 82 14.97 -14.44 -2.07
CA TRP A 82 14.64 -13.18 -2.74
C TRP A 82 15.43 -12.97 -4.02
N GLU A 83 16.75 -13.15 -3.98
CA GLU A 83 17.64 -12.96 -5.13
C GLU A 83 17.34 -13.93 -6.29
N LYS A 84 16.79 -15.11 -5.98
CA LYS A 84 16.41 -16.11 -7.00
C LYS A 84 15.09 -15.79 -7.71
N LEU A 85 14.26 -14.90 -7.15
CA LEU A 85 13.00 -14.54 -7.79
C LEU A 85 13.25 -13.73 -9.06
N PRO A 86 12.47 -13.96 -10.14
CA PRO A 86 12.42 -13.05 -11.27
C PRO A 86 12.09 -11.62 -10.82
N ASN A 87 12.73 -10.62 -11.43
CA ASN A 87 12.50 -9.21 -11.10
C ASN A 87 11.00 -8.83 -11.20
N THR A 88 10.26 -9.41 -12.14
CA THR A 88 8.82 -9.21 -12.26
C THR A 88 8.05 -9.70 -11.03
N GLU A 89 8.46 -10.81 -10.42
CA GLU A 89 7.86 -11.33 -9.20
C GLU A 89 8.24 -10.49 -7.99
N GLN A 90 9.49 -10.04 -7.91
CA GLN A 90 9.94 -9.11 -6.88
C GLN A 90 9.08 -7.83 -6.87
N LEU A 91 8.90 -7.21 -8.03
CA LEU A 91 8.07 -6.01 -8.20
C LEU A 91 6.59 -6.28 -7.85
N ALA A 92 6.07 -7.44 -8.25
CA ALA A 92 4.69 -7.83 -7.93
C ALA A 92 4.48 -7.99 -6.42
N LEU A 93 5.43 -8.59 -5.69
CA LEU A 93 5.37 -8.73 -4.24
C LEU A 93 5.44 -7.38 -3.53
N VAL A 94 6.32 -6.47 -3.99
CA VAL A 94 6.39 -5.10 -3.45
C VAL A 94 5.08 -4.36 -3.67
N ALA A 95 4.51 -4.43 -4.87
CA ALA A 95 3.21 -3.83 -5.16
C ALA A 95 2.11 -4.41 -4.26
N LYS A 96 2.04 -5.74 -4.14
CA LYS A 96 1.06 -6.44 -3.30
C LYS A 96 1.16 -5.99 -1.83
N TYR A 97 2.38 -5.88 -1.28
CA TYR A 97 2.60 -5.39 0.07
C TYR A 97 2.07 -3.95 0.24
N ARG A 98 2.45 -3.05 -0.66
CA ARG A 98 2.04 -1.64 -0.61
C ARG A 98 0.52 -1.48 -0.69
N TRP A 99 -0.14 -2.28 -1.51
CA TRP A 99 -1.60 -2.28 -1.61
C TRP A 99 -2.28 -2.84 -0.36
N ALA A 100 -1.74 -3.93 0.22
CA ALA A 100 -2.25 -4.46 1.47
C ALA A 100 -2.10 -3.46 2.63
N TYR A 101 -0.98 -2.72 2.66
CA TYR A 101 -0.78 -1.63 3.61
C TYR A 101 -1.83 -0.52 3.43
N ALA A 102 -2.07 -0.10 2.17
CA ALA A 102 -3.09 0.89 1.86
C ALA A 102 -4.49 0.47 2.33
N ASP A 103 -4.85 -0.80 2.14
CA ASP A 103 -6.13 -1.36 2.58
C ASP A 103 -6.25 -1.36 4.10
N ALA A 104 -5.18 -1.73 4.82
CA ALA A 104 -5.15 -1.68 6.27
C ALA A 104 -5.34 -0.25 6.81
N MET A 105 -4.71 0.74 6.17
CA MET A 105 -4.85 2.16 6.53
C MET A 105 -6.27 2.68 6.28
N ILE A 106 -6.89 2.30 5.17
CA ILE A 106 -8.29 2.64 4.89
C ILE A 106 -9.20 2.00 5.94
N LYS A 107 -9.04 0.70 6.23
CA LYS A 107 -9.84 0.00 7.24
C LYS A 107 -9.72 0.64 8.63
N ALA A 108 -8.49 0.98 9.04
CA ALA A 108 -8.24 1.64 10.31
C ALA A 108 -8.91 3.02 10.40
N ARG A 109 -8.91 3.78 9.29
CA ARG A 109 -9.57 5.08 9.21
C ARG A 109 -11.10 4.97 9.28
N GLU A 110 -11.68 3.96 8.65
CA GLU A 110 -13.13 3.76 8.58
C GLU A 110 -13.73 3.17 9.88
N GLY A 111 -12.90 2.93 10.89
CA GLY A 111 -13.33 2.47 12.21
C GLY A 111 -13.62 0.97 12.29
N GLY A 112 -12.93 0.16 11.47
CA GLY A 112 -13.19 -1.27 11.38
C GLY A 112 -12.85 -2.05 12.65
N GLU A 113 -13.88 -2.37 13.44
CA GLU A 113 -14.01 -3.68 14.09
C GLU A 113 -14.53 -4.72 13.08
#